data_AF-A0A6M3LKP7-F1
#
_entry.id   AF-A0A6M3LKP7-F1
#
_cell.length_a   1.000
_cell.length_b   1.000
_cell.length_c   1.000
_cell.angle_alpha   90.00
_cell.angle_beta   90.00
_cell.angle_gamma   90.00
#
_symmetry.space_group_name_H-M   'P 1'
#
loop_
_entity.id
_entity.type
_entity.pdbx_description
1 polymer ?
#
loop_
_entity_poly.entity_id
_entity_poly.type
_entity_poly.pdbx_seq_one_letter_code
_entity_poly.pdbx_strand_id
1 'polypeptide(L)'
;MEDTMPDEDMILEAMIKEAQAAPEPGELKRAQVLKDGKEADTAPMIAKELTSAGYVWIYDTRTGDRSKCNRNMLMQHLKKTRPDGSTVFTLHDPHIEVKAGKMKCLLHPDNPNRAKYDDMGLATCLKSNIPSEFLVTRHMKKRHKMEWEQIEHDRAEAEKQEDRAERRHLMAMMARNAPKVEEVMEIKEPERELYVSDKDKAKLKSK
;
A
#
# COMPACT_ATOMS: atom_id res chain seq x y z
N MET A 1 -35.05 -32.06 -37.07
CA MET A 1 -33.61 -32.31 -36.93
C MET A 1 -33.19 -31.58 -35.68
N GLU A 2 -33.28 -32.28 -34.55
CA GLU A 2 -32.87 -31.78 -33.24
C GLU A 2 -31.37 -32.08 -33.13
N ASP A 3 -30.55 -31.02 -33.20
CA ASP A 3 -29.10 -31.13 -33.05
C ASP A 3 -28.77 -31.52 -31.60
N THR A 4 -28.50 -32.80 -31.41
CA THR A 4 -27.81 -33.33 -30.24
C THR A 4 -26.38 -32.81 -30.25
N MET A 5 -26.05 -31.86 -29.38
CA MET A 5 -24.67 -31.61 -28.93
C MET A 5 -24.44 -32.36 -27.63
N PRO A 6 -23.85 -33.57 -27.64
CA PRO A 6 -23.58 -34.32 -26.42
C PRO A 6 -22.15 -34.08 -25.93
N ASP A 7 -21.65 -32.84 -25.85
CA ASP A 7 -20.19 -32.67 -25.70
C ASP A 7 -19.74 -31.69 -24.62
N GLU A 8 -20.50 -30.67 -24.22
CA GLU A 8 -19.97 -29.66 -23.28
C GLU A 8 -19.77 -30.20 -21.85
N ASP A 9 -20.76 -30.93 -21.31
CA ASP A 9 -20.67 -31.47 -19.95
C ASP A 9 -19.70 -32.68 -19.87
N MET A 10 -19.62 -33.49 -20.93
CA MET A 10 -18.68 -34.62 -21.01
C MET A 10 -17.22 -34.16 -21.16
N ILE A 11 -16.97 -33.10 -21.94
CA ILE A 11 -15.66 -32.47 -22.04
C ILE A 11 -15.28 -31.82 -20.71
N LEU A 12 -16.20 -31.16 -20.01
CA LEU A 12 -15.94 -30.62 -18.66
C LEU A 12 -15.57 -31.71 -17.67
N GLU A 13 -16.31 -32.82 -17.63
CA GLU A 13 -16.01 -33.95 -16.75
C GLU A 13 -14.65 -34.60 -17.05
N ALA A 14 -14.30 -34.75 -18.32
CA ALA A 14 -12.98 -35.22 -18.73
C ALA A 14 -11.86 -34.27 -18.26
N MET A 15 -12.07 -32.95 -18.40
CA MET A 15 -11.11 -31.93 -17.94
C MET A 15 -10.93 -31.93 -16.42
N ILE A 16 -11.98 -32.17 -15.64
CA ILE A 16 -11.88 -32.28 -14.16
C ILE A 16 -10.98 -33.43 -13.72
N LYS A 17 -10.90 -34.50 -14.52
CA LYS A 17 -10.08 -35.66 -14.22
C LYS A 17 -8.58 -35.41 -14.42
N GLU A 18 -8.24 -34.52 -15.36
CA GLU A 18 -6.86 -34.11 -15.69
C GLU A 18 -6.36 -32.91 -14.87
N ALA A 19 -7.23 -32.34 -14.03
CA ALA A 19 -6.91 -31.14 -13.28
C ALA A 19 -5.76 -31.37 -12.27
N GLN A 20 -4.71 -30.55 -12.37
CA GLN A 20 -3.55 -30.63 -11.49
C GLN A 20 -3.95 -30.23 -10.06
N ALA A 21 -3.80 -31.18 -9.13
CA ALA A 21 -4.09 -30.95 -7.72
C ALA A 21 -3.15 -29.88 -7.14
N ALA A 22 -3.74 -28.84 -6.55
CA ALA A 22 -3.03 -27.78 -5.86
C ALA A 22 -2.83 -28.15 -4.37
N PRO A 23 -1.73 -27.69 -3.75
CA PRO A 23 -1.50 -27.93 -2.33
C PRO A 23 -2.59 -27.26 -1.49
N GLU A 24 -3.18 -28.05 -0.59
CA GLU A 24 -4.25 -27.64 0.31
C GLU A 24 -3.75 -26.50 1.23
N PRO A 25 -4.44 -25.35 1.27
CA PRO A 25 -4.11 -24.26 2.18
C PRO A 25 -4.62 -24.62 3.58
N GLY A 26 -3.80 -25.34 4.33
CA GLY A 26 -4.09 -25.73 5.70
C GLY A 26 -3.25 -26.93 6.10
N GLU A 27 -2.03 -26.69 6.57
CA GLU A 27 -1.26 -27.72 7.28
C GLU A 27 -1.84 -27.95 8.68
N LEU A 28 -3.09 -28.42 8.77
CA LEU A 28 -3.50 -29.23 9.91
C LEU A 28 -3.11 -30.66 9.55
N LYS A 29 -1.86 -31.01 9.87
CA LYS A 29 -1.40 -32.40 9.77
C LYS A 29 -2.34 -33.25 10.61
N ARG A 30 -2.86 -34.32 10.01
CA ARG A 30 -3.63 -35.37 10.70
C ARG A 30 -2.98 -35.65 12.06
N ALA A 31 -3.81 -35.67 13.11
CA ALA A 31 -3.41 -35.93 14.49
C ALA A 31 -2.67 -34.81 15.26
N GLN A 32 -2.83 -33.52 14.92
CA GLN A 32 -2.50 -32.47 15.90
C GLN A 32 -3.52 -32.43 17.03
N VAL A 33 -3.06 -32.85 18.21
CA VAL A 33 -3.78 -32.69 19.49
C VAL A 33 -3.78 -31.19 19.82
N LEU A 34 -4.96 -30.57 19.79
CA LEU A 34 -5.08 -29.12 19.99
C LEU A 34 -4.92 -28.70 21.47
N LYS A 35 -5.08 -29.66 22.39
CA LYS A 35 -4.82 -29.54 23.84
C LYS A 35 -4.41 -30.90 24.42
N ASP A 36 -3.22 -30.99 24.98
CA ASP A 36 -2.82 -32.14 25.80
C ASP A 36 -3.57 -32.08 27.14
N GLY A 37 -4.50 -33.01 27.36
CA GLY A 37 -5.33 -33.06 28.57
C GLY A 37 -4.55 -33.45 29.84
N LYS A 38 -3.66 -32.57 30.32
CA LYS A 38 -2.94 -32.73 31.60
C LYS A 38 -3.63 -32.10 32.80
N GLU A 39 -4.77 -31.43 32.62
CA GLU A 39 -5.59 -30.91 33.72
C GLU A 39 -6.90 -31.71 33.86
N ALA A 40 -7.19 -32.08 35.10
CA ALA A 40 -7.95 -33.24 35.54
C ALA A 40 -9.45 -33.35 35.15
N ASP A 41 -9.97 -32.50 34.26
CA ASP A 41 -11.40 -32.53 33.90
C ASP A 41 -11.73 -32.08 32.45
N THR A 42 -10.79 -32.18 31.50
CA THR A 42 -11.11 -31.88 30.09
C THR A 42 -10.72 -33.01 29.13
N ALA A 43 -11.73 -33.58 28.48
CA ALA A 43 -11.53 -34.56 27.42
C ALA A 43 -10.69 -33.96 26.27
N PRO A 44 -9.70 -34.70 25.73
CA PRO A 44 -8.87 -34.20 24.64
C PRO A 44 -9.74 -33.96 23.40
N MET A 45 -9.80 -32.71 22.95
CA MET A 45 -10.46 -32.38 21.69
C MET A 45 -9.54 -32.78 20.53
N ILE A 46 -9.88 -33.90 19.90
CA ILE A 46 -9.24 -34.35 18.65
C ILE A 46 -10.00 -33.70 17.51
N ALA A 47 -9.30 -32.96 16.64
CA ALA A 47 -9.89 -32.39 15.44
C ALA A 47 -10.41 -33.53 14.55
N LYS A 48 -11.74 -33.65 14.46
CA LYS A 48 -12.40 -34.58 13.55
C LYS A 48 -12.11 -34.11 12.12
N GLU A 49 -11.69 -35.05 11.27
CA GLU A 49 -11.15 -34.79 9.93
C GLU A 49 -11.99 -33.78 9.14
N LEU A 50 -11.43 -32.60 8.87
CA LEU A 50 -11.97 -31.70 7.86
C LEU A 50 -11.42 -32.17 6.51
N THR A 51 -12.12 -33.11 5.87
CA THR A 51 -11.80 -33.53 4.51
C THR A 51 -12.03 -32.35 3.57
N SER A 52 -10.97 -31.60 3.29
CA SER A 52 -10.98 -30.61 2.21
C SER A 52 -11.10 -31.36 0.89
N ALA A 53 -11.98 -30.93 0.00
CA ALA A 53 -12.24 -31.61 -1.29
C ALA A 53 -11.08 -31.48 -2.30
N GLY A 54 -9.90 -31.05 -1.85
CA GLY A 54 -8.76 -30.71 -2.70
C GLY A 54 -8.94 -29.36 -3.39
N TYR A 55 -7.81 -28.68 -3.61
CA TYR A 55 -7.77 -27.48 -4.44
C TYR A 55 -7.20 -27.84 -5.82
N VAL A 56 -7.62 -27.11 -6.84
CA VAL A 56 -7.20 -27.26 -8.23
C VAL A 56 -6.73 -25.90 -8.74
N TRP A 57 -5.69 -25.90 -9.55
CA TRP A 57 -5.23 -24.69 -10.23
C TRP A 57 -6.10 -24.41 -11.46
N ILE A 58 -6.53 -23.17 -11.58
CA ILE A 58 -7.26 -22.66 -12.74
C ILE A 58 -6.52 -21.42 -13.25
N TYR A 59 -6.45 -21.28 -14.58
CA TYR A 59 -5.82 -20.19 -15.29
C TYR A 59 -6.86 -19.30 -15.96
N ASP A 60 -6.68 -17.98 -15.90
CA ASP A 60 -7.47 -17.05 -16.72
C ASP A 60 -6.96 -17.07 -18.17
N THR A 61 -7.86 -17.29 -19.14
CA THR A 61 -7.56 -17.41 -20.57
C THR A 61 -6.97 -16.15 -21.22
N ARG A 62 -7.11 -14.97 -20.60
CA ARG A 62 -6.64 -13.70 -21.16
C ARG A 62 -5.46 -13.13 -20.40
N THR A 63 -5.45 -13.29 -19.09
CA THR A 63 -4.42 -12.72 -18.22
C THR A 63 -3.30 -13.71 -17.93
N GLY A 64 -3.57 -15.02 -18.02
CA GLY A 64 -2.63 -16.07 -17.61
C GLY A 64 -2.49 -16.22 -16.08
N ASP A 65 -3.32 -15.52 -15.31
CA ASP A 65 -3.23 -15.51 -13.85
C ASP A 65 -3.64 -16.87 -13.26
N ARG A 66 -2.79 -17.40 -12.37
CA ARG A 66 -3.01 -18.66 -11.65
C ARG A 66 -3.84 -18.42 -10.38
N SER A 67 -5.03 -19.01 -10.34
CA SER A 67 -5.93 -18.98 -9.17
C SER A 67 -6.13 -20.38 -8.58
N LYS A 68 -6.18 -20.49 -7.25
CA LYS A 68 -6.56 -21.72 -6.55
C LYS A 68 -8.08 -21.76 -6.39
N CYS A 69 -8.72 -22.80 -6.88
CA CYS A 69 -10.15 -23.04 -6.67
C CYS A 69 -10.37 -24.36 -5.94
N ASN A 70 -11.40 -24.43 -5.10
CA ASN A 70 -11.83 -25.69 -4.50
C ASN A 70 -12.42 -26.58 -5.61
N ARG A 71 -12.09 -27.88 -5.62
CA ARG A 71 -12.58 -28.84 -6.62
C ARG A 71 -14.09 -28.87 -6.75
N ASN A 72 -14.83 -28.69 -5.65
CA ASN A 72 -16.30 -28.64 -5.66
C ASN A 72 -16.86 -27.45 -6.46
N MET A 73 -16.12 -26.34 -6.52
CA MET A 73 -16.52 -25.13 -7.24
C MET A 73 -15.98 -25.08 -8.68
N LEU A 74 -15.14 -26.04 -9.08
CA LEU A 74 -14.49 -26.08 -10.39
C LEU A 74 -15.51 -26.01 -11.54
N MET A 75 -16.59 -26.80 -11.46
CA MET A 75 -17.67 -26.80 -12.45
C MET A 75 -18.33 -25.42 -12.61
N GLN A 76 -18.59 -24.74 -11.50
CA GLN A 76 -19.19 -23.41 -11.52
C GLN A 76 -18.23 -22.35 -12.08
N HIS A 77 -16.92 -22.53 -11.89
CA HIS A 77 -15.92 -21.64 -12.46
C HIS A 77 -15.71 -21.86 -13.96
N LEU A 78 -15.73 -23.12 -14.44
CA LEU A 78 -15.56 -23.42 -15.88
C LEU A 78 -16.75 -22.98 -16.73
N LYS A 79 -17.96 -23.02 -16.17
CA LYS A 79 -19.18 -22.54 -16.85
C LYS A 79 -19.26 -21.02 -16.96
N LYS A 80 -18.35 -20.25 -16.36
CA LYS A 80 -18.32 -18.79 -16.49
C LYS A 80 -17.83 -18.42 -17.88
N THR A 81 -18.73 -17.85 -18.66
CA THR A 81 -18.47 -17.27 -19.98
C THR A 81 -18.37 -15.74 -19.89
N ARG A 82 -17.54 -15.16 -20.74
CA ARG A 82 -17.45 -13.71 -20.97
C ARG A 82 -18.55 -13.24 -21.93
N PRO A 83 -18.78 -11.92 -22.05
CA PRO A 83 -19.68 -11.36 -23.07
C PRO A 83 -19.27 -11.72 -24.51
N ASP A 84 -18.01 -12.08 -24.73
CA ASP A 84 -17.48 -12.55 -26.02
C ASP A 84 -17.72 -14.05 -26.29
N GLY A 85 -18.40 -14.77 -25.38
CA GLY A 85 -18.68 -16.21 -25.50
C GLY A 85 -17.50 -17.14 -25.15
N SER A 86 -16.31 -16.61 -24.91
CA SER A 86 -15.14 -17.39 -24.45
C SER A 86 -15.24 -17.78 -22.97
N THR A 87 -14.67 -18.92 -22.60
CA THR A 87 -14.54 -19.34 -21.19
C THR A 87 -13.55 -18.44 -20.47
N VAL A 88 -13.92 -18.01 -19.26
CA VAL A 88 -13.05 -17.14 -18.43
C VAL A 88 -11.83 -17.91 -17.91
N PHE A 89 -12.00 -19.21 -17.69
CA PHE A 89 -11.11 -20.05 -16.92
C PHE A 89 -10.76 -21.33 -17.69
N THR A 90 -9.50 -21.75 -17.63
CA THR A 90 -8.96 -22.96 -18.25
C THR A 90 -8.11 -23.74 -17.25
N LEU A 91 -8.01 -25.07 -17.43
CA LEU A 91 -7.19 -25.93 -16.56
C LEU A 91 -5.74 -26.01 -17.03
N HIS A 92 -5.50 -25.78 -18.31
CA HIS A 92 -4.18 -25.81 -18.90
C HIS A 92 -3.57 -24.41 -18.90
N ASP A 93 -2.25 -24.35 -18.75
CA ASP A 93 -1.51 -23.10 -18.79
C ASP A 93 -1.60 -22.49 -20.21
N PRO A 94 -2.27 -21.34 -20.39
CA PRO A 94 -2.44 -20.73 -21.70
C PRO A 94 -1.13 -20.17 -22.29
N HIS A 95 0.01 -20.31 -21.61
CA HIS A 95 1.32 -19.79 -22.03
C HIS A 95 1.31 -18.27 -22.27
N ILE A 96 0.35 -17.57 -21.65
CA ILE A 96 0.28 -16.11 -21.69
C ILE A 96 1.13 -15.58 -20.54
N GLU A 97 2.22 -14.88 -20.88
CA GLU A 97 3.03 -14.18 -19.89
C GLU A 97 2.20 -13.06 -19.23
N VAL A 98 1.86 -13.26 -17.96
CA VAL A 98 1.24 -12.22 -17.14
C VAL A 98 2.13 -10.99 -17.20
N LYS A 99 1.58 -9.84 -17.61
CA LYS A 99 2.30 -8.55 -17.64
C LYS A 99 2.57 -8.08 -16.21
N ALA A 100 3.56 -8.68 -15.56
CA ALA A 100 4.06 -8.23 -14.29
C ALA A 100 4.67 -6.83 -14.47
N GLY A 101 4.41 -5.96 -13.51
CA GLY A 101 5.05 -4.66 -13.50
C GLY A 101 6.57 -4.76 -13.42
N LYS A 102 7.28 -3.80 -14.01
CA LYS A 102 8.75 -3.76 -14.00
C LYS A 102 9.32 -2.88 -12.89
N MET A 103 8.47 -2.14 -12.17
CA MET A 103 8.94 -1.14 -11.21
C MET A 103 9.30 -1.79 -9.89
N LYS A 104 10.50 -1.46 -9.42
CA LYS A 104 11.01 -1.91 -8.12
C LYS A 104 10.47 -1.02 -7.01
N CYS A 105 10.33 -1.60 -5.82
CA CYS A 105 10.05 -0.88 -4.59
C CYS A 105 11.14 0.16 -4.31
N LEU A 106 10.86 1.30 -3.67
CA LEU A 106 11.85 2.34 -3.35
C LEU A 106 13.00 1.84 -2.45
N LEU A 107 12.71 0.85 -1.59
CA LEU A 107 13.68 0.21 -0.68
C LEU A 107 14.36 -1.03 -1.28
N HIS A 108 14.24 -1.23 -2.61
CA HIS A 108 14.90 -2.34 -3.28
C HIS A 108 16.43 -2.14 -3.33
N PRO A 109 17.24 -3.21 -3.20
CA PRO A 109 18.71 -3.14 -3.28
C PRO A 109 19.22 -2.42 -4.53
N ASP A 110 18.62 -2.68 -5.68
CA ASP A 110 19.02 -2.05 -6.94
C ASP A 110 18.57 -0.58 -7.13
N ASN A 111 17.98 0.09 -6.12
CA ASN A 111 17.65 1.51 -6.28
C ASN A 111 18.89 2.40 -6.21
N PRO A 112 18.96 3.47 -7.02
CA PRO A 112 20.07 4.42 -6.96
C PRO A 112 20.18 5.11 -5.59
N ASN A 113 19.05 5.36 -4.92
CA ASN A 113 19.01 6.03 -3.62
C ASN A 113 19.21 5.06 -2.43
N ARG A 114 19.61 3.81 -2.68
CA ARG A 114 19.72 2.79 -1.63
C ARG A 114 20.72 3.17 -0.55
N ALA A 115 21.86 3.73 -0.91
CA ALA A 115 22.88 4.18 0.04
C ALA A 115 22.30 5.16 1.08
N LYS A 116 21.52 6.16 0.64
CA LYS A 116 20.86 7.11 1.53
C LYS A 116 19.89 6.41 2.50
N TYR A 117 19.16 5.40 2.03
CA TYR A 117 18.23 4.64 2.87
C TYR A 117 18.94 3.71 3.86
N ASP A 118 20.08 3.14 3.48
CA ASP A 118 20.93 2.34 4.37
C ASP A 118 21.55 3.19 5.48
N ASP A 119 22.00 4.41 5.16
CA ASP A 119 22.52 5.37 6.15
C ASP A 119 21.43 5.76 7.17
N MET A 120 20.17 5.79 6.76
CA MET A 120 19.02 6.02 7.63
C MET A 120 18.57 4.76 8.41
N GLY A 121 19.20 3.61 8.16
CA GLY A 121 18.89 2.34 8.82
C GLY A 121 17.61 1.66 8.34
N LEU A 122 17.12 1.96 7.13
CA LEU A 122 15.88 1.40 6.60
C LEU A 122 16.07 -0.02 6.07
N ALA A 123 15.06 -0.88 6.30
CA ALA A 123 15.09 -2.27 5.86
C ALA A 123 14.93 -2.40 4.33
N THR A 124 15.47 -3.50 3.79
CA THR A 124 15.46 -3.78 2.35
C THR A 124 14.19 -4.50 1.91
N CYS A 125 13.60 -4.10 0.79
CA CYS A 125 12.43 -4.78 0.21
C CYS A 125 12.75 -5.41 -1.15
N LEU A 126 12.55 -6.72 -1.28
CA LEU A 126 12.84 -7.48 -2.50
C LEU A 126 11.75 -7.38 -3.59
N LYS A 127 10.71 -6.54 -3.39
CA LYS A 127 9.61 -6.47 -4.34
C LYS A 127 10.02 -5.72 -5.61
N SER A 128 10.12 -6.46 -6.71
CA SER A 128 10.51 -5.94 -8.04
C SER A 128 9.36 -5.80 -9.03
N ASN A 129 8.20 -6.41 -8.74
CA ASN A 129 7.14 -6.62 -9.73
C ASN A 129 5.95 -5.65 -9.57
N ILE A 130 6.20 -4.34 -9.48
CA ILE A 130 5.14 -3.34 -9.26
C ILE A 130 4.73 -2.70 -10.61
N PRO A 131 3.42 -2.64 -10.96
CA PRO A 131 2.97 -2.18 -12.28
C PRO A 131 3.16 -0.68 -12.57
N SER A 132 3.04 0.17 -11.56
CA SER A 132 3.02 1.63 -11.71
C SER A 132 3.62 2.29 -10.47
N GLU A 133 4.18 3.50 -10.64
CA GLU A 133 4.71 4.31 -9.55
C GLU A 133 3.67 4.59 -8.45
N PHE A 134 2.41 4.83 -8.82
CA PHE A 134 1.33 4.98 -7.83
C PHE A 134 1.15 3.72 -6.96
N LEU A 135 1.40 2.54 -7.53
CA LEU A 135 1.35 1.30 -6.77
C LEU A 135 2.60 1.10 -5.92
N VAL A 136 3.74 1.72 -6.29
CA VAL A 136 4.95 1.78 -5.44
C VAL A 136 4.68 2.63 -4.21
N THR A 137 4.11 3.84 -4.37
CA THR A 137 3.76 4.71 -3.23
C THR A 137 2.72 4.04 -2.33
N ARG A 138 1.70 3.40 -2.93
CA ARG A 138 0.71 2.62 -2.16
C ARG A 138 1.34 1.41 -1.45
N HIS A 139 2.31 0.74 -2.07
CA HIS A 139 3.03 -0.37 -1.45
C HIS A 139 3.85 0.12 -0.25
N MET A 140 4.52 1.27 -0.38
CA MET A 140 5.24 1.92 0.73
C MET A 140 4.28 2.24 1.88
N LYS A 141 3.20 2.99 1.62
CA LYS A 141 2.22 3.37 2.65
C LYS A 141 1.58 2.18 3.39
N LYS A 142 1.43 1.02 2.73
CA LYS A 142 0.76 -0.16 3.31
C LYS A 142 1.71 -1.17 3.96
N ARG A 143 2.87 -1.44 3.35
CA ARG A 143 3.81 -2.47 3.83
C ARG A 143 4.98 -1.90 4.61
N HIS A 144 5.41 -0.68 4.30
CA HIS A 144 6.56 0.00 4.88
C HIS A 144 6.14 1.37 5.41
N LYS A 145 5.13 1.36 6.28
CA LYS A 145 4.47 2.58 6.75
C LYS A 145 5.46 3.49 7.49
N MET A 146 6.26 2.91 8.39
CA MET A 146 7.21 3.66 9.21
C MET A 146 8.35 4.22 8.36
N GLU A 147 8.89 3.41 7.47
CA GLU A 147 9.97 3.79 6.56
C GLU A 147 9.50 4.89 5.60
N TRP A 148 8.24 4.81 5.13
CA TRP A 148 7.64 5.85 4.31
C TRP A 148 7.49 7.18 5.08
N GLU A 149 7.02 7.14 6.33
CA GLU A 149 6.90 8.32 7.18
C GLU A 149 8.27 8.97 7.44
N GLN A 150 9.32 8.18 7.64
CA GLN A 150 10.69 8.67 7.80
C GLN A 150 11.21 9.33 6.52
N ILE A 151 10.96 8.73 5.34
CA ILE A 151 11.35 9.30 4.04
C ILE A 151 10.58 10.60 3.76
N GLU A 152 9.28 10.66 4.09
CA GLU A 152 8.49 11.90 3.94
C GLU A 152 8.98 12.98 4.91
N HIS A 153 9.33 12.63 6.15
CA HIS A 153 9.90 13.57 7.09
C HIS A 153 11.24 14.14 6.61
N ASP A 154 12.14 13.28 6.10
CA ASP A 154 13.43 13.71 5.54
C ASP A 154 13.25 14.64 4.33
N ARG A 155 12.31 14.32 3.43
CA ARG A 155 11.97 15.18 2.29
C ARG A 155 11.43 16.54 2.73
N ALA A 156 10.50 16.54 3.69
CA ALA A 156 9.92 17.77 4.21
C ALA A 156 10.96 18.63 4.95
N GLU A 157 11.91 18.02 5.67
CA GLU A 157 13.00 18.74 6.31
C GLU A 157 14.00 19.30 5.29
N ALA A 158 14.31 18.55 4.22
CA ALA A 158 15.15 19.03 3.13
C ALA A 158 14.52 20.26 2.43
N GLU A 159 13.25 20.19 2.06
CA GLU A 159 12.52 21.31 1.44
C GLU A 159 12.51 22.56 2.35
N LYS A 160 12.26 22.38 3.66
CA LYS A 160 12.32 23.49 4.63
C LYS A 160 13.73 24.06 4.81
N GLN A 161 14.78 23.24 4.64
CA GLN A 161 16.16 23.71 4.72
C GLN A 161 16.54 24.50 3.47
N GLU A 162 16.10 24.06 2.30
CA GLU A 162 16.27 24.75 1.02
C GLU A 162 15.57 26.11 1.05
N ASP A 163 14.29 26.18 1.46
CA ASP A 163 13.56 27.46 1.59
C ASP A 163 14.25 28.42 2.57
N ARG A 164 14.73 27.91 3.72
CA ARG A 164 15.51 28.72 4.67
C ARG A 164 16.82 29.23 4.06
N ALA A 165 17.49 28.42 3.25
CA ALA A 165 18.73 28.80 2.58
C ALA A 165 18.48 29.86 1.49
N GLU A 166 17.44 29.67 0.68
CA GLU A 166 17.01 30.63 -0.35
C GLU A 166 16.63 31.97 0.28
N ARG A 167 15.82 31.96 1.36
CA ARG A 167 15.45 33.19 2.08
C ARG A 167 16.65 33.91 2.67
N ARG A 168 17.60 33.17 3.25
CA ARG A 168 18.88 33.74 3.74
C ARG A 168 19.69 34.35 2.60
N HIS A 169 19.76 33.67 1.46
CA HIS A 169 20.49 34.14 0.29
C HIS A 169 19.85 35.41 -0.30
N LEU A 170 18.52 35.45 -0.44
CA LEU A 170 17.78 36.62 -0.90
C LEU A 170 17.96 37.81 0.05
N MET A 171 17.85 37.59 1.36
CA MET A 171 18.06 38.63 2.36
C MET A 171 19.49 39.16 2.34
N ALA A 172 20.49 38.29 2.13
CA ALA A 172 21.88 38.69 2.00
C ALA A 172 22.13 39.54 0.74
N MET A 173 21.50 39.20 -0.39
CA MET A 173 21.55 40.01 -1.61
C MET A 173 20.88 41.38 -1.42
N MET A 174 19.71 41.41 -0.77
CA MET A 174 19.01 42.66 -0.44
C MET A 174 19.83 43.53 0.52
N ALA A 175 20.44 42.95 1.54
CA ALA A 175 21.29 43.68 2.49
C ALA A 175 22.55 44.26 1.83
N ARG A 176 23.12 43.58 0.83
CA ARG A 176 24.24 44.13 0.03
C ARG A 176 23.84 45.28 -0.88
N ASN A 177 22.60 45.29 -1.37
CA ASN A 177 22.07 46.34 -2.23
C ASN A 177 21.30 47.43 -1.47
N ALA A 178 21.24 47.36 -0.13
CA ALA A 178 20.58 48.39 0.67
C ALA A 178 21.41 49.68 0.61
N PRO A 179 20.80 50.84 0.28
CA PRO A 179 21.51 52.11 0.34
C PRO A 179 21.96 52.37 1.78
N LYS A 180 23.22 52.78 1.96
CA LYS A 180 23.72 53.26 3.26
C LYS A 180 22.89 54.47 3.66
N VAL A 181 22.00 54.29 4.63
CA VAL A 181 21.27 55.39 5.24
C VAL A 181 22.25 56.10 6.17
N GLU A 182 22.80 57.22 5.70
CA GLU A 182 23.48 58.18 6.57
C GLU A 182 22.46 58.88 7.49
N GLU A 183 22.86 59.01 8.74
CA GLU A 183 22.29 59.81 9.83
C GLU A 183 20.86 59.52 10.33
N VAL A 184 20.83 59.08 11.58
CA VAL A 184 19.67 58.93 12.44
C VAL A 184 19.10 60.32 12.76
N MET A 185 17.98 60.69 12.12
CA MET A 185 17.12 61.73 12.69
C MET A 185 16.34 61.13 13.86
N GLU A 186 16.66 61.64 15.05
CA GLU A 186 16.01 61.37 16.31
C GLU A 186 14.49 61.66 16.20
N ILE A 187 13.70 60.59 16.07
CA ILE A 187 12.23 60.68 16.05
C ILE A 187 11.80 60.99 17.49
N LYS A 188 11.51 62.26 17.79
CA LYS A 188 10.78 62.62 19.01
C LYS A 188 9.42 61.94 18.97
N GLU A 189 9.17 61.03 19.91
CA GLU A 189 7.87 60.41 20.10
C GLU A 189 6.82 61.52 20.27
N PRO A 190 5.77 61.61 19.43
CA PRO A 190 4.66 62.49 19.73
C PRO A 190 3.93 61.90 20.95
N GLU A 191 3.78 62.70 22.00
CA GLU A 191 2.98 62.36 23.17
C GLU A 191 1.62 61.82 22.72
N ARG A 192 1.37 60.54 22.99
CA ARG A 192 0.03 59.96 22.83
C ARG A 192 -0.86 60.62 23.86
N GLU A 193 -1.68 61.57 23.42
CA GLU A 193 -2.83 62.00 24.20
C GLU A 193 -3.74 60.78 24.41
N LEU A 194 -3.71 60.24 25.64
CA LEU A 194 -4.67 59.26 26.09
C LEU A 194 -6.06 59.91 26.03
N TYR A 195 -6.93 59.39 25.16
CA TYR A 195 -8.31 59.85 25.04
C TYR A 195 -9.10 59.47 26.29
N VAL A 196 -9.03 60.32 27.32
CA VAL A 196 -9.88 60.19 28.51
C VAL A 196 -11.24 60.79 28.18
N SER A 197 -12.29 59.96 28.23
CA SER A 197 -13.67 60.36 27.96
C SER A 197 -14.11 61.52 28.87
N ASP A 198 -14.91 62.46 28.36
CA ASP A 198 -15.30 63.67 29.09
C ASP A 198 -16.03 63.40 30.42
N LYS A 199 -16.61 62.20 30.57
CA LYS A 199 -17.25 61.77 31.82
C LYS A 199 -16.26 61.56 32.97
N ASP A 200 -15.01 61.20 32.66
CA ASP A 200 -13.98 60.95 33.68
C ASP A 200 -13.28 62.25 34.12
N LYS A 201 -13.19 63.25 33.23
CA LYS A 201 -12.67 64.58 33.56
C LYS A 201 -13.59 65.36 34.53
N ALA A 202 -14.90 65.14 34.48
CA ALA A 202 -15.87 65.78 35.37
C ALA A 202 -15.77 65.29 36.83
N LYS A 203 -15.39 64.02 37.05
CA LYS A 203 -15.21 63.44 38.39
C LYS A 203 -13.91 63.88 39.08
N LEU A 204 -12.90 64.30 38.32
CA LEU A 204 -11.62 64.80 38.85
C LEU A 204 -11.68 66.28 39.28
N LYS A 205 -12.67 67.06 38.82
CA LYS A 205 -12.82 68.49 39.17
C LYS A 205 -13.77 68.77 40.33
N SER A 206 -14.41 67.75 40.92
CA SER A 206 -15.34 67.93 42.05
C SER A 206 -14.82 67.42 43.40
N LYS A 207 -13.50 67.40 43.60
CA LYS A 207 -12.86 67.10 44.89
C LYS A 207 -11.92 68.22 45.28
#